data_AF-A0A9D9H6Q2-F1
#
_entry.id   AF-A0A9D9H6Q2-F1
#
_cell.length_a   1.000
_cell.length_b   1.000
_cell.length_c   1.000
_cell.angle_alpha   90.00
_cell.angle_beta   90.00
_cell.angle_gamma   90.00
#
_symmetry.space_group_name_H-M   'P 1'
#
loop_
_entity.id
_entity.type
_entity.pdbx_description
1 polymer ?
#
loop_
_entity_poly.entity_id
_entity_poly.type
_entity_poly.pdbx_seq_one_letter_code
_entity_poly.pdbx_strand_id
1 'polypeptide(L)'
;MLRKDYLLAQIEELAKKFSRLIEKKEAGNPDTLPVADECYGMLGISARWIEETETEDIISHIAIWELLELLVKIMLEDSRLNTDRRNMRKAQEILFYVQENDRTYSLERVALEERIEQLLQNL
;
A
#
# COMPACT_ATOMS: atom_id res chain seq x y z
N MET A 1 -27.89 -0.09 1.45
CA MET A 1 -26.97 0.31 2.54
C MET A 1 -25.80 -0.66 2.73
N LEU A 2 -25.95 -1.97 2.51
CA LEU A 2 -24.89 -2.99 2.69
C LEU A 2 -23.51 -2.74 2.03
N ARG A 3 -23.44 -2.08 0.86
CA ARG A 3 -22.17 -1.95 0.11
C ARG A 3 -21.17 -1.00 0.76
N LYS A 4 -21.66 0.06 1.42
CA LYS A 4 -20.79 1.03 2.12
C LYS A 4 -20.26 0.44 3.42
N ASP A 5 -21.12 -0.24 4.18
CA ASP A 5 -20.75 -0.89 5.45
C ASP A 5 -19.72 -2.01 5.21
N TYR A 6 -19.88 -2.77 4.13
CA TYR A 6 -18.92 -3.80 3.71
C TYR A 6 -17.55 -3.20 3.33
N LEU A 7 -17.55 -2.11 2.56
CA LEU A 7 -16.32 -1.44 2.18
C LEU A 7 -15.58 -0.86 3.39
N LEU A 8 -16.30 -0.19 4.29
CA LEU A 8 -15.72 0.36 5.51
C LEU A 8 -15.08 -0.76 6.36
N ALA A 9 -15.79 -1.88 6.54
CA ALA A 9 -15.26 -3.04 7.24
C ALA A 9 -14.00 -3.62 6.57
N GLN A 10 -13.95 -3.64 5.23
CA GLN A 10 -12.77 -4.09 4.48
C GLN A 10 -11.57 -3.17 4.71
N ILE A 11 -11.78 -1.84 4.66
CA ILE A 11 -10.74 -0.84 4.92
C ILE A 11 -10.23 -0.98 6.36
N GLU A 12 -11.12 -1.09 7.34
CA GLU A 12 -10.77 -1.24 8.75
C GLU A 12 -9.98 -2.52 9.02
N GLU A 13 -10.39 -3.65 8.45
CA GLU A 13 -9.68 -4.92 8.62
C GLU A 13 -8.29 -4.89 7.96
N LEU A 14 -8.16 -4.28 6.78
CA LEU A 14 -6.85 -4.11 6.13
C LEU A 14 -5.95 -3.18 6.94
N ALA A 15 -6.48 -2.07 7.45
CA ALA A 15 -5.74 -1.15 8.31
C ALA A 15 -5.23 -1.85 9.59
N LYS A 16 -6.05 -2.69 10.23
CA LYS A 16 -5.63 -3.49 11.40
C LYS A 16 -4.49 -4.44 11.07
N LYS A 17 -4.53 -5.12 9.93
CA LYS A 17 -3.44 -6.00 9.49
C LYS A 17 -2.17 -5.22 9.19
N PHE A 18 -2.30 -4.06 8.53
CA PHE A 18 -1.18 -3.16 8.29
C PHE A 18 -0.55 -2.68 9.61
N SER A 19 -1.34 -2.31 10.62
CA SER A 19 -0.80 -1.95 11.94
C SER A 19 0.03 -3.09 12.56
N ARG A 20 -0.43 -4.35 12.46
CA ARG A 20 0.34 -5.52 12.93
C ARG A 20 1.66 -5.70 12.18
N LEU A 21 1.69 -5.37 10.88
CA LEU A 21 2.92 -5.39 10.08
C LEU A 21 3.94 -4.40 10.64
N ILE A 22 3.50 -3.17 10.92
CA ILE A 22 4.33 -2.12 11.53
C ILE A 22 4.83 -2.54 12.90
N GLU A 23 3.94 -2.99 13.79
CA GLU A 23 4.29 -3.43 15.15
C GLU A 23 5.37 -4.53 15.13
N LYS A 24 5.26 -5.51 14.23
CA LYS A 24 6.28 -6.55 14.08
C LYS A 24 7.62 -5.99 13.63
N LYS A 25 7.61 -5.05 12.68
CA LYS A 25 8.81 -4.43 12.14
C LYS A 25 9.52 -3.59 13.21
N GLU A 26 8.76 -2.82 13.98
CA GLU A 26 9.28 -2.03 15.11
C GLU A 26 9.82 -2.90 16.24
N ALA A 27 9.22 -4.07 16.48
CA ALA A 27 9.72 -5.07 17.42
C ALA A 27 11.01 -5.78 16.95
N GLY A 28 11.55 -5.42 15.78
CA GLY A 28 12.75 -6.01 15.21
C GLY A 28 12.55 -7.45 14.75
N ASN A 29 11.31 -7.87 14.49
CA ASN A 29 11.02 -9.22 14.03
C ASN A 29 11.36 -9.33 12.52
N PRO A 30 12.28 -10.21 12.12
CA PRO A 30 12.72 -10.30 10.72
C PRO A 30 11.66 -10.91 9.79
N ASP A 31 10.63 -11.59 10.32
CA ASP A 31 9.63 -12.29 9.50
C ASP A 31 8.32 -11.49 9.36
N THR A 32 8.40 -10.40 8.59
CA THR A 32 7.25 -9.53 8.26
C THR A 32 6.52 -9.96 6.98
N LEU A 33 7.16 -10.77 6.14
CA LEU A 33 6.63 -11.19 4.83
C LEU A 33 5.26 -11.90 4.92
N PRO A 34 5.02 -12.82 5.88
CA PRO A 34 3.71 -13.46 6.00
C PRO A 34 2.58 -12.46 6.30
N VAL A 35 2.88 -11.41 7.08
CA VAL A 35 1.88 -10.38 7.41
C VAL A 35 1.61 -9.47 6.21
N ALA A 36 2.64 -9.15 5.42
CA ALA A 36 2.46 -8.45 4.15
C ALA A 36 1.61 -9.30 3.17
N ASP A 37 1.85 -10.60 3.08
CA ASP A 37 1.05 -11.52 2.26
C ASP A 37 -0.42 -11.58 2.69
N GLU A 38 -0.71 -11.57 4.00
CA GLU A 38 -2.09 -11.45 4.47
C GLU A 38 -2.75 -10.14 4.04
N CYS A 39 -2.00 -9.03 4.00
CA CYS A 39 -2.51 -7.74 3.56
C CYS A 39 -2.85 -7.75 2.06
N TYR A 40 -1.95 -8.29 1.22
CA TYR A 40 -2.24 -8.44 -0.21
C TYR A 40 -3.40 -9.41 -0.49
N GLY A 41 -3.49 -10.49 0.27
CA GLY A 41 -4.59 -11.44 0.16
C GLY A 41 -5.96 -10.80 0.39
N MET A 42 -6.06 -9.82 1.30
CA MET A 42 -7.30 -9.04 1.52
C MET A 42 -7.69 -8.15 0.33
N LEU A 43 -6.69 -7.75 -0.46
CA LEU A 43 -6.87 -6.99 -1.70
C LEU A 43 -7.06 -7.91 -2.91
N GLY A 44 -7.01 -9.24 -2.74
CA GLY A 44 -7.12 -10.20 -3.84
C GLY A 44 -5.88 -10.28 -4.74
N ILE A 45 -4.72 -9.79 -4.27
CA ILE A 45 -3.48 -9.69 -5.04
C ILE A 45 -2.31 -10.36 -4.29
N SER A 46 -1.11 -10.28 -4.87
CA SER A 46 0.14 -10.72 -4.24
C SER A 46 1.29 -9.77 -4.57
N ALA A 47 2.39 -9.82 -3.81
CA ALA A 47 3.59 -9.05 -4.12
C ALA A 47 4.09 -9.31 -5.55
N ARG A 48 4.15 -10.58 -5.97
CA ARG A 48 4.54 -10.97 -7.33
C ARG A 48 3.63 -10.37 -8.40
N TRP A 49 2.32 -10.37 -8.14
CA TRP A 49 1.37 -9.77 -9.06
C TRP A 49 1.62 -8.26 -9.21
N ILE A 50 1.96 -7.55 -8.12
CA ILE A 50 2.34 -6.13 -8.17
C ILE A 50 3.60 -5.92 -9.01
N GLU A 51 4.61 -6.78 -8.89
CA GLU A 51 5.85 -6.69 -9.68
C GLU A 51 5.57 -6.81 -11.19
N GLU A 52 4.72 -7.76 -11.57
CA GLU A 52 4.41 -8.12 -12.95
C GLU A 52 3.35 -7.23 -13.60
N THR A 53 2.51 -6.53 -12.82
CA THR A 53 1.36 -5.76 -13.31
C THR A 53 1.67 -4.27 -13.48
N GLU A 54 1.15 -3.64 -14.53
CA GLU A 54 1.30 -2.20 -14.75
C GLU A 54 0.44 -1.37 -13.77
N THR A 55 0.87 -0.14 -13.48
CA THR A 55 0.21 0.69 -12.47
C THR A 55 -1.28 0.92 -12.75
N GLU A 56 -1.65 1.17 -14.00
CA GLU A 56 -3.03 1.41 -14.42
C GLU A 56 -3.95 0.21 -14.11
N ASP A 57 -3.45 -1.01 -14.36
CA ASP A 57 -4.17 -2.24 -14.07
C ASP A 57 -4.32 -2.46 -12.55
N ILE A 58 -3.31 -2.10 -11.74
CA ILE A 58 -3.40 -2.12 -10.27
C ILE A 58 -4.50 -1.18 -9.79
N ILE A 59 -4.50 0.06 -10.28
CA ILE A 59 -5.49 1.08 -9.93
C ILE A 59 -6.89 0.61 -10.34
N SER A 60 -7.05 0.08 -11.56
CA SER A 60 -8.33 -0.42 -12.06
C SER A 60 -8.82 -1.66 -11.31
N HIS A 61 -7.92 -2.53 -10.84
CA HIS A 61 -8.30 -3.73 -10.10
C HIS A 61 -8.86 -3.40 -8.72
N ILE A 62 -8.19 -2.52 -7.98
CA ILE A 62 -8.59 -2.15 -6.61
C ILE A 62 -9.73 -1.13 -6.64
N ALA A 63 -9.68 -0.14 -7.56
CA ALA A 63 -10.73 0.83 -7.86
C ALA A 63 -11.28 1.66 -6.68
N ILE A 64 -10.62 1.61 -5.51
CA ILE A 64 -11.03 2.28 -4.28
C ILE A 64 -9.80 2.97 -3.72
N TRP A 65 -9.83 4.30 -3.65
CA TRP A 65 -8.65 5.10 -3.32
C TRP A 65 -8.18 4.85 -1.88
N GLU A 66 -9.09 4.59 -0.93
CA GLU A 66 -8.74 4.26 0.46
C GLU A 66 -7.92 2.97 0.55
N LEU A 67 -8.27 1.96 -0.27
CA LEU A 67 -7.54 0.69 -0.34
C LEU A 67 -6.23 0.84 -1.10
N LEU A 68 -6.18 1.71 -2.13
CA LEU A 68 -4.95 2.06 -2.83
C LEU A 68 -3.95 2.78 -1.92
N GLU A 69 -4.42 3.65 -1.03
CA GLU A 69 -3.55 4.29 -0.03
C GLU A 69 -2.95 3.27 0.93
N LEU A 70 -3.75 2.31 1.40
CA LEU A 70 -3.27 1.20 2.22
C LEU A 70 -2.29 0.31 1.44
N LEU A 71 -2.53 0.06 0.14
CA LEU A 71 -1.58 -0.67 -0.71
C LEU A 71 -0.23 0.03 -0.76
N VAL A 72 -0.19 1.34 -0.99
CA VAL A 72 1.07 2.12 -1.00
C VAL A 72 1.81 1.93 0.33
N LYS A 73 1.11 2.07 1.45
CA LYS A 73 1.67 1.85 2.78
C LYS A 73 2.28 0.45 2.92
N ILE A 74 1.58 -0.59 2.47
CA ILE A 74 2.09 -1.99 2.50
C ILE A 74 3.35 -2.14 1.61
N MET A 75 3.33 -1.58 0.39
CA MET A 75 4.46 -1.65 -0.54
C MET A 75 5.74 -1.04 0.05
N LEU A 76 5.62 0.06 0.81
CA LEU A 76 6.75 0.73 1.46
C LEU A 76 7.35 -0.09 2.62
N GLU A 77 6.58 -1.01 3.18
CA GLU A 77 7.02 -1.87 4.28
C GLU A 77 7.54 -3.23 3.85
N ASP A 78 7.16 -3.68 2.66
CA ASP A 78 7.55 -4.97 2.11
C ASP A 78 8.94 -4.92 1.43
N SER A 79 9.90 -5.64 1.98
CA SER A 79 11.28 -5.70 1.47
C SER A 79 11.39 -6.30 0.07
N ARG A 80 10.39 -7.06 -0.38
CA ARG A 80 10.34 -7.60 -1.76
C ARG A 80 10.07 -6.49 -2.77
N LEU A 81 9.30 -5.47 -2.40
CA LEU A 81 8.90 -4.39 -3.30
C LEU A 81 9.69 -3.10 -3.09
N ASN A 82 9.97 -2.71 -1.84
CA ASN A 82 10.60 -1.43 -1.52
C ASN A 82 12.08 -1.33 -1.84
N THR A 83 12.68 -2.42 -2.32
CA THR A 83 14.07 -2.48 -2.79
C THR A 83 14.20 -2.38 -4.31
N ASP A 84 13.09 -2.22 -5.03
CA ASP A 84 13.06 -2.09 -6.49
C ASP A 84 12.54 -0.72 -6.92
N ARG A 85 13.32 -0.05 -7.78
CA ARG A 85 13.02 1.30 -8.26
C ARG A 85 11.72 1.37 -9.07
N ARG A 86 11.41 0.34 -9.87
CA ARG A 86 10.17 0.29 -10.66
C ARG A 86 8.97 0.19 -9.74
N ASN A 87 9.02 -0.65 -8.72
CA ASN A 87 7.95 -0.79 -7.73
C ASN A 87 7.73 0.49 -6.91
N MET A 88 8.80 1.21 -6.56
CA MET A 88 8.65 2.51 -5.88
C MET A 88 8.07 3.60 -6.78
N ARG A 89 8.33 3.56 -8.09
CA ARG A 89 7.60 4.42 -9.05
C ARG A 89 6.12 4.08 -9.15
N LYS A 90 5.77 2.79 -9.14
CA LYS A 90 4.35 2.36 -9.07
C LYS A 90 3.69 2.91 -7.80
N ALA A 91 4.35 2.81 -6.64
CA ALA A 91 3.83 3.37 -5.39
C ALA A 91 3.61 4.90 -5.49
N GLN A 92 4.53 5.63 -6.12
CA GLN A 92 4.40 7.07 -6.36
C GLN A 92 3.18 7.39 -7.22
N GLU A 93 3.03 6.70 -8.36
CA GLU A 93 1.91 6.90 -9.29
C GLU A 93 0.55 6.56 -8.66
N ILE A 94 0.49 5.49 -7.85
CA ILE A 94 -0.73 5.12 -7.10
C ILE A 94 -1.05 6.21 -6.06
N LEU A 95 -0.06 6.71 -5.32
CA LEU A 95 -0.27 7.77 -4.34
C LEU A 95 -0.77 9.07 -5.00
N PHE A 96 -0.22 9.41 -6.17
CA PHE A 96 -0.70 10.54 -6.97
C PHE A 96 -2.17 10.36 -7.38
N TYR A 97 -2.54 9.16 -7.85
CA TYR A 97 -3.95 8.85 -8.15
C TYR A 97 -4.85 9.01 -6.92
N VAL A 98 -4.42 8.54 -5.74
CA VAL A 98 -5.15 8.71 -4.48
C VAL A 98 -5.38 10.19 -4.18
N GLN A 99 -4.35 11.03 -4.27
CA GLN A 99 -4.44 12.47 -4.02
C GLN A 99 -5.37 13.20 -5.00
N GLU A 100 -5.45 12.75 -6.26
CA GLU A 100 -6.39 13.30 -7.24
C GLU A 100 -7.85 12.92 -6.95
N ASN A 101 -8.10 11.75 -6.36
CA ASN A 101 -9.43 11.25 -6.02
C ASN A 101 -9.93 11.70 -4.65
N ASP A 102 -9.02 11.93 -3.69
CA ASP A 102 -9.32 12.60 -2.42
C ASP A 102 -8.36 13.78 -2.19
N ARG A 103 -8.87 14.98 -2.49
CA ARG A 103 -8.13 16.24 -2.38
C ARG A 103 -8.09 16.81 -0.96
N THR A 104 -8.58 16.06 0.03
CA THR A 104 -8.45 16.45 1.44
C THR A 104 -6.98 16.45 1.83
N TYR A 105 -6.51 17.55 2.43
CA TYR A 105 -5.14 17.64 2.90
C TYR A 105 -4.86 16.56 3.96
N SER A 106 -3.74 15.84 3.80
CA SER A 106 -3.30 14.78 4.70
C SER A 106 -1.80 14.86 4.94
N LEU A 107 -1.41 15.09 6.21
CA LEU A 107 0.00 15.03 6.63
C LEU A 107 0.62 13.64 6.37
N GLU A 108 -0.19 12.59 6.49
CA GLU A 108 0.26 11.23 6.23
C GLU A 108 0.63 11.03 4.75
N ARG A 109 -0.15 11.60 3.82
CA ARG A 109 0.16 11.52 2.38
C ARG A 109 1.44 12.29 2.03
N VAL A 110 1.67 13.44 2.65
CA VAL A 110 2.94 14.18 2.50
C VAL A 110 4.11 13.32 2.99
N ALA A 111 3.99 12.69 4.16
CA ALA A 111 5.04 11.81 4.69
C ALA A 111 5.27 10.57 3.80
N LEU A 112 4.23 10.01 3.20
CA LEU A 112 4.36 8.89 2.25
C LEU A 112 5.11 9.30 0.98
N GLU A 113 4.79 10.47 0.43
CA GLU A 113 5.47 11.03 -0.73
C GLU A 113 6.96 11.25 -0.45
N GLU A 114 7.29 11.93 0.64
CA GLU A 114 8.68 12.14 1.08
C GLU A 114 9.42 10.81 1.26
N ARG A 115 8.77 9.80 1.84
CA ARG A 115 9.37 8.48 2.05
C ARG A 115 9.60 7.72 0.75
N ILE A 116 8.68 7.81 -0.22
CA ILE A 116 8.87 7.24 -1.56
C ILE A 116 10.06 7.91 -2.26
N GLU A 117 10.16 9.23 -2.19
CA GLU A 117 11.28 9.97 -2.76
C GLU A 117 12.61 9.58 -2.14
N GLN A 118 12.66 9.45 -0.81
CA GLN A 118 13.87 8.98 -0.11
C GLN A 118 14.26 7.57 -0.56
N LEU A 119 13.31 6.63 -0.68
CA LEU A 119 13.61 5.29 -1.19
C LEU A 119 14.13 5.38 -2.64
N LEU A 120 13.47 6.12 -3.52
CA LEU A 120 13.91 6.31 -4.90
C LEU A 120 15.28 6.98 -5.04
N GLN A 121 15.74 7.75 -4.06
CA GLN A 121 17.10 8.32 -4.09
C GLN A 121 18.17 7.31 -3.66
N ASN A 122 17.79 6.31 -2.87
CA ASN A 122 18.69 5.32 -2.29
C ASN A 122 18.70 3.96 -3.04
N LEU A 123 17.88 3.81 -4.08
CA LEU A 123 17.78 2.65 -4.98
C LEU A 123 18.39 2.92 -6.36
#